data_AF-A0A5W7CUR1-F1
#
_entry.id   AF-A0A5W7CUR1-F1
#
_cell.length_a   1.000
_cell.length_b   1.000
_cell.length_c   1.000
_cell.angle_alpha   90.00
_cell.angle_beta   90.00
_cell.angle_gamma   90.00
#
_symmetry.space_group_name_H-M   'P 1'
#
loop_
_entity.id
_entity.type
_entity.pdbx_description
1 polymer ?
#
loop_
_entity_poly.entity_id
_entity_poly.type
_entity_poly.pdbx_seq_one_letter_code
_entity_poly.pdbx_strand_id
1 'polypeptide(L)'
;MNIDKQALREEFLNMQDHYSDPADRERQEIYIAAEELLDELEAAEHRIAEQSAIVAAAEKLVRCKGRYHSELNYRALAKLFGVITPDLPPLEHENVQCADAAEVEITALRQRIVELESKLSKPVLLPKTNGYWDEQEKAYEEAITLAKRQVRLAGFRCEGDE
;
A
#
# COMPACT_ATOMS: atom_id res chain seq x y z
N MET A 1 -16.38 41.51 -19.28
CA MET A 1 -17.62 42.27 -19.52
C MET A 1 -18.68 41.56 -18.68
N ASN A 2 -19.11 42.14 -17.56
CA ASN A 2 -20.07 41.49 -16.67
C ASN A 2 -21.47 41.86 -17.18
N ILE A 3 -22.15 40.93 -17.83
CA ILE A 3 -23.48 41.19 -18.37
C ILE A 3 -24.45 41.15 -17.19
N ASP A 4 -25.17 42.25 -16.95
CA ASP A 4 -26.20 42.30 -15.94
C ASP A 4 -27.42 41.51 -16.43
N LYS A 5 -27.51 40.26 -15.98
CA LYS A 5 -28.57 39.32 -16.38
C LYS A 5 -29.96 39.80 -15.96
N GLN A 6 -30.05 40.58 -14.89
CA GLN A 6 -31.32 41.09 -14.38
C GLN A 6 -31.83 42.24 -15.25
N ALA A 7 -30.95 43.16 -15.65
CA ALA A 7 -31.27 44.19 -16.62
C ALA A 7 -31.73 43.60 -17.97
N LEU A 8 -31.10 42.49 -18.40
CA LEU A 8 -31.47 41.79 -19.62
C LEU A 8 -32.88 41.16 -19.51
N ARG A 9 -33.19 40.49 -18.39
CA ARG A 9 -34.54 39.92 -18.12
C ARG A 9 -35.63 41.01 -18.06
N GLU A 10 -35.33 42.17 -17.48
CA GLU A 10 -36.27 43.30 -17.42
C GLU A 10 -36.55 43.92 -18.81
N GLU A 11 -35.53 44.05 -19.67
CA GLU A 11 -35.72 44.47 -21.06
C GLU A 11 -36.57 43.45 -21.86
N PHE A 12 -36.43 42.15 -21.58
CA PHE A 12 -37.22 41.09 -22.23
C PHE A 12 -38.69 41.09 -21.82
N LEU A 13 -38.98 41.23 -20.53
CA LEU A 13 -40.36 41.36 -20.03
C LEU A 13 -41.08 42.55 -20.67
N ASN A 14 -40.40 43.69 -20.78
CA ASN A 14 -40.96 44.90 -21.40
C ASN A 14 -41.22 44.71 -22.91
N MET A 15 -40.35 43.96 -23.59
CA MET A 15 -40.52 43.58 -25.00
C MET A 15 -41.71 42.64 -25.21
N GLN A 16 -41.93 41.66 -24.32
CA GLN A 16 -43.05 40.69 -24.42
C GLN A 16 -44.43 41.36 -24.45
N ASP A 17 -44.60 42.46 -23.72
CA ASP A 17 -45.89 43.18 -23.64
C ASP A 17 -46.25 44.00 -24.90
N HIS A 18 -45.30 44.23 -25.82
CA HIS A 18 -45.45 45.20 -26.92
C HIS A 18 -45.37 44.61 -28.35
N TYR A 19 -45.11 43.31 -28.51
CA TYR A 19 -45.01 42.68 -29.83
C TYR A 19 -46.36 42.08 -30.28
N SER A 20 -46.98 42.65 -31.33
CA SER A 20 -48.26 42.20 -31.90
C SER A 20 -48.17 41.77 -33.37
N ASP A 21 -47.00 41.81 -34.01
CA ASP A 21 -46.82 41.44 -35.43
C ASP A 21 -46.34 39.98 -35.58
N PRO A 22 -46.89 39.18 -36.52
CA PRO A 22 -46.41 37.82 -36.82
C PRO A 22 -44.89 37.69 -37.07
N ALA A 23 -44.20 38.74 -37.54
CA ALA A 23 -42.74 38.74 -37.70
C ALA A 23 -41.97 38.75 -36.36
N ASP A 24 -42.63 39.18 -35.27
CA ASP A 24 -42.02 39.25 -33.94
C ASP A 24 -42.14 37.93 -33.16
N ARG A 25 -42.99 37.00 -33.63
CA ARG A 25 -43.21 35.70 -32.96
C ARG A 25 -41.99 34.78 -33.03
N GLU A 26 -41.32 34.71 -34.18
CA GLU A 26 -40.07 33.93 -34.33
C GLU A 26 -38.95 34.52 -33.45
N ARG A 27 -38.92 35.85 -33.33
CA ARG A 27 -37.99 36.55 -32.45
C ARG A 27 -38.28 36.24 -30.97
N GLN A 28 -39.56 36.19 -30.59
CA GLN A 28 -40.02 35.82 -29.25
C GLN A 28 -39.66 34.37 -28.90
N GLU A 29 -39.81 33.43 -29.82
CA GLU A 29 -39.41 32.03 -29.65
C GLU A 29 -37.90 31.89 -29.39
N ILE A 30 -37.08 32.62 -30.15
CA ILE A 30 -35.62 32.66 -29.95
C ILE A 30 -35.28 33.23 -28.57
N TYR A 31 -35.97 34.27 -28.12
CA TYR A 31 -35.72 34.89 -26.81
C TYR A 31 -36.11 33.98 -25.65
N ILE A 32 -37.27 33.30 -25.73
CA ILE A 32 -37.70 32.33 -24.72
C ILE A 32 -36.68 31.19 -24.63
N ALA A 33 -36.23 30.66 -25.77
CA ALA A 33 -35.20 29.64 -25.79
C ALA A 33 -33.86 30.13 -25.20
N ALA A 34 -33.51 31.41 -25.39
CA ALA A 34 -32.31 31.99 -24.80
C ALA A 34 -32.42 32.16 -23.28
N GLU A 35 -33.61 32.46 -22.75
CA GLU A 35 -33.87 32.54 -21.31
C GLU A 35 -33.77 31.15 -20.64
N GLU A 36 -34.39 30.13 -21.24
CA GLU A 36 -34.28 28.75 -20.76
C GLU A 36 -32.81 28.28 -20.70
N LEU A 37 -32.01 28.60 -21.73
CA LEU A 37 -30.58 28.30 -21.75
C LEU A 37 -29.80 29.06 -20.68
N LEU A 38 -30.20 30.29 -20.35
CA LEU A 38 -29.57 31.08 -19.30
C LEU A 38 -29.85 30.48 -17.91
N ASP A 39 -31.08 30.03 -17.68
CA ASP A 39 -31.48 29.35 -16.45
C ASP A 39 -30.75 28.00 -16.28
N GLU A 40 -30.64 27.21 -17.37
CA GLU A 40 -29.85 25.99 -17.38
C GLU A 40 -28.37 26.25 -17.07
N LEU A 41 -27.81 27.33 -17.62
CA LEU A 41 -26.43 27.73 -17.35
C LEU A 41 -26.24 28.12 -15.89
N GLU A 42 -27.16 28.91 -15.30
CA GLU A 42 -27.11 29.28 -13.89
C GLU A 42 -27.21 28.06 -12.96
N ALA A 43 -28.09 27.12 -13.30
CA ALA A 43 -28.22 25.86 -12.56
C ALA A 43 -26.95 25.00 -12.68
N ALA A 44 -26.33 24.95 -13.85
CA ALA A 44 -25.06 24.24 -14.06
C ALA A 44 -23.91 24.91 -13.29
N GLU A 45 -23.80 26.23 -13.31
CA GLU A 45 -22.82 27.00 -12.53
C GLU A 45 -22.96 26.73 -11.03
N HIS A 46 -24.20 26.71 -10.51
CA HIS A 46 -24.47 26.37 -9.11
C HIS A 46 -24.02 24.94 -8.76
N ARG A 47 -24.34 23.96 -9.61
CA ARG A 47 -23.91 22.56 -9.43
C ARG A 47 -22.39 22.41 -9.46
N ILE A 48 -21.71 23.13 -10.36
CA ILE A 48 -20.24 23.13 -10.43
C ILE A 48 -19.65 23.73 -9.14
N ALA A 49 -20.23 24.82 -8.63
CA ALA A 49 -19.79 25.43 -7.38
C ALA A 49 -19.94 24.46 -6.19
N GLU A 50 -21.06 23.74 -6.08
CA GLU A 50 -21.25 22.71 -5.05
C GLU A 50 -20.23 21.57 -5.20
N GLN A 51 -20.01 21.07 -6.42
CA GLN A 51 -19.04 20.00 -6.68
C GLN A 51 -17.60 20.45 -6.39
N SER A 52 -17.27 21.73 -6.60
CA SER A 52 -15.93 22.26 -6.32
C SER A 52 -15.55 22.13 -4.84
N ALA A 53 -16.52 22.30 -3.93
CA ALA A 53 -16.31 22.13 -2.50
C ALA A 53 -16.00 20.66 -2.14
N ILE A 54 -16.65 19.71 -2.82
CA ILE A 54 -16.44 18.27 -2.65
C ILE A 54 -15.05 17.88 -3.14
N VAL A 55 -14.64 18.36 -4.32
CA VAL A 55 -13.29 18.11 -4.88
C VAL A 55 -12.22 18.66 -3.94
N ALA A 56 -12.38 19.88 -3.43
CA ALA A 56 -11.45 20.47 -2.47
C ALA A 56 -11.38 19.71 -1.13
N ALA A 57 -12.51 19.16 -0.66
CA ALA A 57 -12.53 18.31 0.53
C ALA A 57 -11.84 16.96 0.27
N ALA A 58 -12.05 16.36 -0.90
CA ALA A 58 -11.40 15.12 -1.31
C ALA A 58 -9.88 15.29 -1.44
N GLU A 59 -9.41 16.39 -2.04
CA GLU A 59 -7.99 16.75 -2.09
C GLU A 59 -7.35 16.84 -0.70
N LYS A 60 -8.02 17.52 0.24
CA LYS A 60 -7.54 17.64 1.62
C LYS A 60 -7.49 16.28 2.32
N LEU A 61 -8.51 15.44 2.14
CA LEU A 61 -8.56 14.10 2.72
C LEU A 61 -7.45 13.22 2.19
N VAL A 62 -7.28 13.20 0.86
CA VAL A 62 -6.22 12.48 0.18
C VAL A 62 -4.89 12.96 0.75
N ARG A 63 -4.61 14.28 0.75
CA ARG A 63 -3.36 14.87 1.26
C ARG A 63 -3.07 14.50 2.72
N CYS A 64 -4.08 14.56 3.57
CA CYS A 64 -3.94 14.20 4.98
C CYS A 64 -3.68 12.69 5.15
N LYS A 65 -4.35 11.82 4.41
CA LYS A 65 -4.12 10.36 4.49
C LYS A 65 -2.78 9.93 3.88
N GLY A 66 -2.34 10.60 2.81
CA GLY A 66 -1.06 10.37 2.14
C GLY A 66 0.15 10.58 3.05
N ARG A 67 0.11 11.59 3.91
CA ARG A 67 1.19 11.84 4.89
C ARG A 67 1.39 10.70 5.92
N TYR A 68 0.43 9.78 6.06
CA TYR A 68 0.48 8.69 7.06
C TYR A 68 0.52 7.28 6.45
N HIS A 69 0.49 7.12 5.12
CA HIS A 69 0.41 5.81 4.44
C HIS A 69 1.42 5.71 3.29
N SER A 70 1.61 4.49 2.74
CA SER A 70 2.48 4.27 1.58
C SER A 70 2.06 5.11 0.37
N GLU A 71 3.06 5.60 -0.38
CA GLU A 71 2.87 6.46 -1.55
C GLU A 71 1.96 5.83 -2.63
N LEU A 72 1.97 4.50 -2.75
CA LEU A 72 1.12 3.76 -3.69
C LEU A 72 -0.38 3.88 -3.36
N ASN A 73 -0.74 3.79 -2.07
CA ASN A 73 -2.13 3.95 -1.64
C ASN A 73 -2.60 5.40 -1.82
N TYR A 74 -1.72 6.37 -1.58
CA TYR A 74 -2.01 7.79 -1.81
C TYR A 74 -2.33 8.09 -3.28
N ARG A 75 -1.54 7.55 -4.23
CA ARG A 75 -1.82 7.68 -5.67
C ARG A 75 -3.09 6.95 -6.10
N ALA A 76 -3.37 5.77 -5.54
CA ALA A 76 -4.59 5.01 -5.83
C ALA A 76 -5.85 5.78 -5.38
N LEU A 77 -5.81 6.36 -4.17
CA LEU A 77 -6.87 7.21 -3.65
C LEU A 77 -7.07 8.46 -4.51
N ALA A 78 -5.98 9.15 -4.87
CA ALA A 78 -6.06 10.34 -5.72
C ALA A 78 -6.69 10.03 -7.09
N LYS A 79 -6.30 8.90 -7.70
CA LYS A 79 -6.88 8.41 -8.95
C LYS A 79 -8.36 8.05 -8.81
N LEU A 80 -8.76 7.44 -7.69
CA LEU A 80 -10.15 7.09 -7.41
C LEU A 80 -11.03 8.33 -7.27
N PHE A 81 -10.52 9.37 -6.60
CA PHE A 81 -11.23 10.63 -6.40
C PHE A 81 -11.06 11.63 -7.57
N GLY A 82 -10.25 11.30 -8.58
CA GLY A 82 -9.97 12.19 -9.71
C GLY A 82 -9.22 13.48 -9.30
N VAL A 83 -8.51 13.46 -8.19
CA VAL A 83 -7.81 14.63 -7.62
C VAL A 83 -6.31 14.56 -7.88
N ILE A 84 -5.65 15.72 -7.93
CA ILE A 84 -4.22 15.82 -8.20
C ILE A 84 -3.43 15.54 -6.92
N THR A 85 -2.28 14.86 -7.00
CA THR A 85 -1.33 14.71 -5.90
C THR A 85 -0.19 15.74 -6.04
N PRO A 86 -0.31 16.96 -5.51
CA PRO A 86 0.69 18.00 -5.72
C PRO A 86 2.02 17.71 -5.00
N ASP A 87 1.99 16.92 -3.93
CA ASP A 87 3.15 16.70 -3.05
C ASP A 87 4.04 15.51 -3.48
N LEU A 88 3.64 14.71 -4.48
CA LEU A 88 4.36 13.49 -4.84
C LEU A 88 5.07 13.64 -6.20
N PRO A 89 6.39 13.40 -6.31
CA PRO A 89 7.10 13.45 -7.59
C PRO A 89 6.49 12.47 -8.60
N PRO A 90 6.74 12.60 -9.91
CA PRO A 90 6.31 11.61 -10.89
C PRO A 90 6.78 10.20 -10.48
N LEU A 91 5.99 9.15 -10.75
CA LEU A 91 6.44 7.77 -10.53
C LEU A 91 7.61 7.48 -11.47
N GLU A 92 8.83 7.74 -11.03
CA GLU A 92 10.00 7.09 -11.60
C GLU A 92 9.91 5.59 -11.26
N HIS A 93 10.29 4.74 -12.20
CA HIS A 93 10.15 3.29 -12.09
C HIS A 93 11.18 2.70 -11.11
N GLU A 94 11.16 3.13 -9.84
CA GLU A 94 12.07 2.67 -8.78
C GLU A 94 11.82 1.21 -8.34
N ASN A 95 10.67 0.65 -8.72
CA ASN A 95 10.32 -0.74 -8.38
C ASN A 95 11.12 -1.79 -9.17
N VAL A 96 11.91 -1.42 -10.18
CA VAL A 96 12.77 -2.38 -10.90
C VAL A 96 14.06 -2.64 -10.12
N GLN A 97 14.64 -1.62 -9.48
CA GLN A 97 15.92 -1.76 -8.77
C GLN A 97 15.79 -2.45 -7.40
N CYS A 98 14.65 -2.24 -6.71
CA CYS A 98 14.39 -2.91 -5.43
C CYS A 98 13.96 -4.38 -5.62
N ALA A 99 13.31 -4.71 -6.74
CA ALA A 99 12.99 -6.09 -7.10
C ALA A 99 14.28 -6.90 -7.31
N ASP A 100 15.24 -6.37 -8.06
CA ASP A 100 16.52 -7.03 -8.32
C ASP A 100 17.30 -7.30 -7.02
N ALA A 101 17.34 -6.33 -6.10
CA ALA A 101 18.01 -6.49 -4.81
C ALA A 101 17.34 -7.54 -3.91
N ALA A 102 16.00 -7.52 -3.83
CA ALA A 102 15.23 -8.49 -3.05
C ALA A 102 15.34 -9.91 -3.66
N GLU A 103 15.39 -10.03 -4.98
CA GLU A 103 15.57 -11.31 -5.67
C GLU A 103 16.96 -11.92 -5.40
N VAL A 104 18.02 -11.09 -5.38
CA VAL A 104 19.37 -11.54 -5.00
C VAL A 104 19.41 -12.01 -3.53
N GLU A 105 18.73 -11.31 -2.62
CA GLU A 105 18.69 -11.72 -1.21
C GLU A 105 17.87 -13.01 -1.00
N ILE A 106 16.73 -13.13 -1.68
CA ILE A 106 15.89 -14.34 -1.65
C ILE A 106 16.67 -15.54 -2.21
N THR A 107 17.41 -15.37 -3.30
CA THR A 107 18.20 -16.46 -3.89
C THR A 107 19.37 -16.88 -2.98
N ALA A 108 20.05 -15.92 -2.34
CA ALA A 108 21.10 -16.22 -1.37
C ALA A 108 20.57 -16.97 -0.14
N LEU A 109 19.42 -16.54 0.40
CA LEU A 109 18.77 -17.22 1.53
C LEU A 109 18.33 -18.64 1.17
N ARG A 110 17.77 -18.84 -0.03
CA ARG A 110 17.40 -20.18 -0.52
C ARG A 110 18.61 -21.11 -0.62
N GLN A 111 19.74 -20.62 -1.13
CA GLN A 111 20.98 -21.41 -1.18
C GLN A 111 21.47 -21.80 0.23
N ARG A 112 21.40 -20.87 1.19
CA ARG A 112 21.79 -21.14 2.58
C ARG A 112 20.87 -22.18 3.24
N ILE A 113 19.57 -22.15 2.96
CA ILE A 113 18.64 -23.17 3.45
C ILE A 113 19.03 -24.55 2.92
N VAL A 114 19.28 -24.69 1.61
CA VAL A 114 19.72 -25.97 1.02
C VAL A 114 21.03 -26.46 1.65
N GLU A 115 21.99 -25.56 1.89
CA GLU A 115 23.25 -25.91 2.55
C GLU A 115 23.01 -26.41 3.99
N LEU A 116 22.14 -25.73 4.76
CA LEU A 116 21.79 -26.13 6.12
C LEU A 116 21.00 -27.44 6.14
N GLU A 117 20.06 -27.63 5.23
CA GLU A 117 19.32 -28.89 5.06
C GLU A 117 20.27 -30.04 4.71
N SER A 118 21.29 -29.81 3.87
CA SER A 118 22.33 -30.81 3.57
C SER A 118 23.18 -31.16 4.78
N LYS A 119 23.56 -30.15 5.59
CA LYS A 119 24.29 -30.37 6.85
C LYS A 119 23.44 -31.15 7.86
N LEU A 120 22.16 -30.84 7.96
CA LEU A 120 21.22 -31.52 8.86
C LEU A 120 20.89 -32.95 8.36
N SER A 121 20.92 -33.17 7.05
CA SER A 121 20.69 -34.47 6.41
C SER A 121 21.78 -35.51 6.75
N LYS A 122 22.94 -35.08 7.27
CA LYS A 122 23.95 -35.98 7.83
C LYS A 122 23.70 -36.05 9.34
N PRO A 123 22.92 -37.03 9.84
CA PRO A 123 22.74 -37.18 11.28
C PRO A 123 24.13 -37.36 11.92
N VAL A 124 24.37 -36.64 13.01
CA VAL A 124 25.52 -36.90 13.87
C VAL A 124 25.39 -38.34 14.32
N LEU A 125 26.25 -39.21 13.78
CA LEU A 125 26.35 -40.60 14.21
C LEU A 125 26.94 -40.57 15.62
N LEU A 126 26.06 -40.51 16.62
CA LEU A 126 26.45 -40.88 17.97
C LEU A 126 26.98 -42.31 17.91
N PRO A 127 28.11 -42.61 18.57
CA PRO A 127 28.65 -43.95 18.59
C PRO A 127 27.58 -44.93 19.07
N LYS A 128 27.39 -46.01 18.30
CA LYS A 128 26.21 -46.86 18.39
C LYS A 128 26.15 -47.51 19.78
N THR A 129 25.09 -47.22 20.51
CA THR A 129 24.59 -47.98 21.68
C THR A 129 24.00 -49.35 21.28
N ASN A 130 24.65 -50.07 20.36
CA ASN A 130 24.29 -51.43 19.92
C ASN A 130 25.22 -52.49 20.53
N GLY A 131 25.77 -52.25 21.72
CA GLY A 131 26.42 -53.29 22.51
C GLY A 131 27.76 -53.84 21.99
N TYR A 132 28.32 -53.30 20.90
CA TYR A 132 29.69 -53.58 20.47
C TYR A 132 30.45 -52.28 20.36
N TRP A 133 31.06 -51.90 21.48
CA TRP A 133 32.09 -50.87 21.58
C TRP A 133 33.27 -51.27 20.67
N ASP A 134 33.80 -50.33 19.89
CA ASP A 134 35.07 -50.56 19.21
C ASP A 134 36.23 -50.67 20.23
N GLU A 135 37.41 -51.11 19.80
CA GLU A 135 38.56 -51.30 20.72
C GLU A 135 38.99 -50.00 21.41
N GLN A 136 38.81 -48.86 20.74
CA GLN A 136 39.19 -47.56 21.25
C GLN A 136 38.18 -47.07 22.30
N GLU A 137 36.89 -47.24 22.04
CA GLU A 137 35.80 -46.91 22.95
C GLU A 137 35.82 -47.79 24.21
N LYS A 138 36.16 -49.09 24.08
CA LYS A 138 36.38 -49.98 25.25
C LYS A 138 37.52 -49.50 26.12
N ALA A 139 38.64 -49.10 25.51
CA ALA A 139 39.79 -48.58 26.26
C ALA A 139 39.44 -47.31 27.04
N TYR A 140 38.62 -46.43 26.46
CA TYR A 140 38.12 -45.24 27.17
C TYR A 140 37.20 -45.61 28.33
N GLU A 141 36.25 -46.52 28.14
CA GLU A 141 35.33 -46.94 29.20
C GLU A 141 36.07 -47.66 30.36
N GLU A 142 37.05 -48.50 30.04
CA GLU A 142 37.92 -49.16 31.03
C GLU A 142 38.75 -48.13 31.81
N ALA A 143 39.31 -47.12 31.14
CA ALA A 143 40.05 -46.05 31.78
C ALA A 143 39.15 -45.22 32.72
N ILE A 144 37.94 -44.88 32.28
CA ILE A 144 36.94 -44.16 33.11
C ILE A 144 36.56 -44.99 34.34
N THR A 145 36.33 -46.29 34.16
CA THR A 145 35.99 -47.21 35.25
C THR A 145 37.12 -47.31 36.27
N LEU A 146 38.37 -47.43 35.80
CA LEU A 146 39.54 -47.49 36.67
C LEU A 146 39.75 -46.18 37.42
N ALA A 147 39.58 -45.04 36.76
CA ALA A 147 39.65 -43.73 37.39
C ALA A 147 38.59 -43.57 38.49
N LYS A 148 37.32 -43.91 38.21
CA LYS A 148 36.24 -43.90 39.22
C LYS A 148 36.58 -44.77 40.42
N ARG A 149 37.13 -45.97 40.20
CA ARG A 149 37.56 -46.87 41.29
C ARG A 149 38.64 -46.23 42.16
N GLN A 150 39.64 -45.59 41.56
CA GLN A 150 40.72 -44.92 42.31
C GLN A 150 40.20 -43.74 43.12
N VAL A 151 39.28 -42.95 42.55
CA VAL A 151 38.61 -41.84 43.24
C VAL A 151 37.84 -42.34 44.48
N ARG A 152 37.11 -43.46 44.36
CA ARG A 152 36.44 -44.10 45.51
C ARG A 152 37.40 -44.62 46.56
N LEU A 153 38.50 -45.27 46.15
CA LEU A 153 39.54 -45.75 47.08
C LEU A 153 40.24 -44.60 47.82
N ALA A 154 40.34 -43.43 47.18
CA ALA A 154 40.82 -42.20 47.80
C ALA A 154 39.78 -41.51 48.72
N GLY A 155 38.59 -42.09 48.89
CA GLY A 155 37.55 -41.60 49.79
C GLY A 155 36.59 -40.57 49.19
N PHE A 156 36.64 -40.34 47.88
CA PHE A 156 35.79 -39.37 47.19
C PHE A 156 34.64 -40.07 46.44
N ARG A 157 33.47 -39.42 46.35
CA ARG A 157 32.30 -39.92 45.60
C ARG A 157 32.40 -39.54 44.12
N CYS A 158 31.94 -40.44 43.24
CA CYS A 158 31.79 -40.17 41.82
C CYS A 158 30.35 -39.72 41.50
N GLU A 159 30.18 -38.93 40.44
CA GLU A 159 28.87 -38.51 39.96
C GLU A 159 28.02 -39.72 39.53
N GLY A 160 26.80 -39.83 40.04
CA GLY A 160 25.90 -40.98 39.84
C GLY A 160 26.04 -42.12 40.85
N ASP A 161 26.91 -42.00 41.85
CA ASP A 161 26.87 -42.89 43.03
C ASP A 161 25.65 -42.48 43.91
N GLU A 162 24.50 -43.13 43.73
CA GLU A 162 23.35 -43.07 44.66
C GLU A 162 23.66 -43.70 46.02
#